data_AF-A0A812YSA9-F1
#
_entry.id   AF-A0A812YSA9-F1
#
_cell.length_a   1.000
_cell.length_b   1.000
_cell.length_c   1.000
_cell.angle_alpha   90.00
_cell.angle_beta   90.00
_cell.angle_gamma   90.00
#
_symmetry.space_group_name_H-M   'P 1'
#
loop_
_entity.id
_entity.type
_entity.pdbx_description
1 polymer ?
#
loop_
_entity_poly.entity_id
_entity_poly.type
_entity_poly.pdbx_seq_one_letter_code
_entity_poly.pdbx_strand_id
1 'polypeptide(L)'
;MPLSTRPTQPLTLASVLQPQGELVQNRALICDSAGNASSADWSHPKPSPKAMQDIMKAWLQWASQRDPQSKPEHPIPEEDQLELIRIACEVMDWDYNSMIQAADGQPFRLNLMQAFADLLHDPDKDLPALLRVGVHTGVCDEIQPSGLWPLAKIQPLSSSGLEVCEGNWKPAEADPDTVRSLLADEEAAGWIKPVPGGLEEAKRIWPKGIAVGKLSLVKAENREVLDSTVCQVNPMCRIPEAVSMPTVNDVRATFMPSDPRGAFLAASVDFKAAHKRVKVHRSKQGLLLFMFEKILYRYVVCHLGAKFSAYWWQRVGGLILRA
;
A
#
# COMPACT_ATOMS: atom_id res chain seq x y z
N MET A 1 -37.71 -22.58 10.81
CA MET A 1 -36.90 -23.58 11.55
C MET A 1 -36.00 -22.85 12.53
N PRO A 2 -35.97 -23.21 13.82
CA PRO A 2 -35.13 -22.53 14.79
C PRO A 2 -33.67 -22.94 14.62
N LEU A 3 -32.77 -21.96 14.50
CA LEU A 3 -31.33 -22.15 14.54
C LEU A 3 -30.92 -22.58 15.95
N SER A 4 -30.53 -23.84 16.10
CA SER A 4 -29.89 -24.34 17.31
C SER A 4 -28.48 -23.75 17.40
N THR A 5 -28.27 -22.82 18.31
CA THR A 5 -26.94 -22.35 18.69
C THR A 5 -26.30 -23.42 19.58
N ARG A 6 -25.38 -24.20 19.03
CA ARG A 6 -24.50 -25.03 19.86
C ARG A 6 -23.65 -24.10 20.75
N PRO A 7 -23.35 -24.49 21.99
CA PRO A 7 -22.45 -23.72 22.83
C PRO A 7 -21.07 -23.70 22.16
N THR A 8 -20.57 -22.51 21.86
CA THR A 8 -19.20 -22.30 21.39
C THR A 8 -18.25 -22.59 22.53
N GLN A 9 -17.51 -23.69 22.45
CA GLN A 9 -16.32 -23.87 23.28
C GLN A 9 -15.35 -22.72 23.02
N PRO A 10 -14.63 -22.23 24.05
CA PRO A 10 -13.61 -21.21 23.86
C PRO A 10 -12.51 -21.77 22.94
N LEU A 11 -12.39 -21.17 21.75
CA LEU A 11 -11.32 -21.47 20.80
C LEU A 11 -10.00 -21.00 21.42
N THR A 12 -9.07 -21.93 21.65
CA THR A 12 -7.69 -21.60 21.99
C THR A 12 -6.89 -21.44 20.71
N LEU A 13 -5.87 -20.57 20.69
CA LEU A 13 -4.97 -20.41 19.54
C LEU A 13 -4.36 -21.77 19.12
N ALA A 14 -4.02 -22.61 20.10
CA ALA A 14 -3.57 -23.99 19.87
C ALA A 14 -4.59 -24.86 19.13
N SER A 15 -5.89 -24.75 19.43
CA SER A 15 -6.94 -25.49 18.71
C SER A 15 -7.21 -24.98 17.29
N VAL A 16 -6.93 -23.70 17.02
CA VAL A 16 -7.05 -23.09 15.68
C VAL A 16 -5.88 -23.50 14.78
N LEU A 17 -4.70 -23.73 15.36
CA LEU A 17 -3.46 -24.05 14.63
C LEU A 17 -3.28 -25.55 14.33
N GLN A 18 -4.14 -26.44 14.83
CA GLN A 18 -4.07 -27.87 14.47
C GLN A 18 -4.69 -28.13 13.09
N PRO A 19 -3.95 -28.68 12.11
CA PRO A 19 -4.53 -29.05 10.82
C PRO A 19 -5.53 -30.19 11.00
N GLN A 20 -6.82 -29.91 10.81
CA GLN A 20 -7.89 -30.91 10.87
C GLN A 20 -8.53 -31.07 9.49
N GLY A 21 -7.91 -31.92 8.66
CA GLY A 21 -8.38 -32.33 7.34
C GLY A 21 -7.81 -31.53 6.16
N GLU A 22 -7.86 -32.11 4.97
CA GLU A 22 -7.41 -31.47 3.73
C GLU A 22 -8.52 -30.58 3.15
N LEU A 23 -8.16 -29.35 2.76
CA LEU A 23 -9.05 -28.47 1.99
C LEU A 23 -9.51 -29.17 0.70
N VAL A 24 -10.71 -28.84 0.22
CA VAL A 24 -11.15 -29.31 -1.10
C VAL A 24 -10.18 -28.77 -2.15
N GLN A 25 -9.35 -29.66 -2.70
CA GLN A 25 -8.31 -29.30 -3.65
C GLN A 25 -8.88 -28.82 -4.98
N ASN A 26 -8.08 -28.02 -5.71
CA ASN A 26 -8.30 -27.63 -7.11
C ASN A 26 -9.46 -26.65 -7.37
N ARG A 27 -9.62 -25.59 -6.55
CA ARG A 27 -10.55 -24.50 -6.89
C ARG A 27 -9.96 -23.59 -7.96
N ALA A 28 -10.81 -22.84 -8.64
CA ALA A 28 -10.35 -21.76 -9.51
C ALA A 28 -9.53 -20.75 -8.68
N LEU A 29 -8.46 -20.19 -9.25
CA LEU A 29 -7.70 -19.12 -8.61
C LEU A 29 -8.62 -17.93 -8.33
N ILE A 30 -8.47 -17.35 -7.14
CA ILE A 30 -9.33 -16.27 -6.66
C ILE A 30 -8.52 -14.99 -6.69
N CYS A 31 -9.01 -13.98 -7.41
CA CYS A 31 -8.37 -12.68 -7.49
C CYS A 31 -8.27 -12.06 -6.09
N ASP A 32 -7.05 -11.75 -5.66
CA ASP A 32 -6.74 -11.02 -4.42
C ASP A 32 -6.15 -9.62 -4.71
N SER A 33 -6.08 -9.25 -5.99
CA SER A 33 -5.45 -8.03 -6.51
C SER A 33 -3.94 -7.95 -6.38
N ALA A 34 -3.26 -9.00 -5.89
CA ALA A 34 -1.81 -9.06 -5.81
C ALA A 34 -1.16 -9.59 -7.11
N GLY A 35 -1.90 -9.56 -8.23
CA GLY A 35 -1.42 -9.97 -9.55
C GLY A 35 -1.66 -11.43 -9.89
N ASN A 36 -1.33 -11.81 -11.12
CA ASN A 36 -1.58 -13.15 -11.67
C ASN A 36 -0.79 -14.26 -10.97
N ALA A 37 0.29 -13.90 -10.26
CA ALA A 37 1.09 -14.81 -9.47
C ALA A 37 0.52 -15.07 -8.05
N SER A 38 -0.60 -14.44 -7.71
CA SER A 38 -1.23 -14.54 -6.39
C SER A 38 -2.67 -15.04 -6.45
N SER A 39 -3.13 -15.60 -5.34
CA SER A 39 -4.50 -16.08 -5.17
C SER A 39 -4.88 -16.07 -3.71
N ALA A 40 -6.10 -15.63 -3.42
CA ALA A 40 -6.73 -15.74 -2.09
C ALA A 40 -7.10 -17.20 -1.74
N ASP A 41 -7.04 -18.12 -2.70
CA ASP A 41 -7.25 -19.53 -2.44
C ASP A 41 -5.99 -20.21 -1.89
N TRP A 42 -6.10 -20.74 -0.67
CA TRP A 42 -5.06 -21.50 0.03
C TRP A 42 -5.28 -23.01 -0.05
N SER A 43 -6.27 -23.48 -0.82
CA SER A 43 -6.50 -24.93 -1.06
C SER A 43 -5.43 -25.57 -1.94
N HIS A 44 -4.71 -24.76 -2.73
CA HIS A 44 -3.58 -25.21 -3.51
C HIS A 44 -2.30 -25.17 -2.67
N PRO A 45 -1.51 -26.25 -2.62
CA PRO A 45 -0.17 -26.19 -2.03
C PRO A 45 0.66 -25.19 -2.83
N LYS A 46 0.90 -24.00 -2.26
CA LYS A 46 1.84 -23.04 -2.81
C LYS A 46 3.25 -23.56 -2.53
N PRO A 47 4.13 -23.68 -3.54
CA PRO A 47 5.53 -24.03 -3.30
C PRO A 47 6.19 -22.88 -2.52
N SER A 48 6.18 -23.01 -1.19
CA SER A 48 6.87 -22.08 -0.30
C SER A 48 8.29 -22.60 -0.06
N PRO A 49 9.34 -21.79 -0.24
CA PRO A 49 10.71 -22.16 0.09
C PRO A 49 10.76 -22.72 1.51
N LYS A 50 11.53 -23.80 1.72
CA LYS A 50 11.69 -24.41 3.05
C LYS A 50 12.04 -23.38 4.13
N ALA A 51 12.91 -22.44 3.79
CA ALA A 51 13.28 -21.31 4.62
C ALA A 51 12.08 -20.46 5.11
N MET A 52 11.11 -20.17 4.24
CA MET A 52 9.90 -19.45 4.66
C MET A 52 9.03 -20.30 5.61
N GLN A 53 8.94 -21.61 5.37
CA GLN A 53 8.24 -22.52 6.28
C GLN A 53 8.92 -22.55 7.66
N ASP A 54 10.25 -22.50 7.71
CA ASP A 54 11.04 -22.46 8.94
C ASP A 54 10.79 -21.15 9.71
N ILE A 55 10.74 -19.99 9.02
CA ILE A 55 10.36 -18.70 9.62
C ILE A 55 8.93 -18.77 10.20
N MET A 56 7.96 -19.23 9.40
CA MET A 56 6.56 -19.32 9.84
C MET A 56 6.42 -20.23 11.06
N LYS A 57 7.12 -21.37 11.08
CA LYS A 57 7.14 -22.29 12.23
C LYS A 57 7.68 -21.61 13.48
N ALA A 58 8.77 -20.84 13.35
CA ALA A 58 9.36 -20.11 14.47
C ALA A 58 8.42 -19.01 14.99
N TRP A 59 7.78 -18.24 14.11
CA TRP A 59 6.76 -17.25 14.49
C TRP A 59 5.55 -17.88 15.19
N LEU A 60 5.05 -19.01 14.70
CA LEU A 60 3.95 -19.72 15.35
C LEU A 60 4.34 -20.26 16.74
N GLN A 61 5.56 -20.77 16.88
CA GLN A 61 6.08 -21.22 18.17
C GLN A 61 6.17 -20.05 19.16
N TRP A 62 6.68 -18.90 18.73
CA TRP A 62 6.71 -17.69 19.53
C TRP A 62 5.30 -17.20 19.92
N ALA A 63 4.39 -17.11 18.95
CA ALA A 63 3.03 -16.62 19.19
C ALA A 63 2.23 -17.53 20.14
N SER A 64 2.49 -18.86 20.11
CA SER A 64 1.81 -19.83 20.98
C SER A 64 2.08 -19.62 22.48
N GLN A 65 3.14 -18.89 22.83
CA GLN A 65 3.55 -18.63 24.21
C GLN A 65 2.92 -17.34 24.77
N ARG A 66 2.16 -16.60 23.96
CA ARG A 66 1.57 -15.31 24.33
C ARG A 66 0.07 -15.44 24.61
N ASP A 67 -0.43 -14.59 25.51
CA ASP A 67 -1.85 -14.51 25.84
C ASP A 67 -2.60 -13.69 24.76
N PRO A 68 -3.57 -14.28 24.04
CA PRO A 68 -4.34 -13.59 23.00
C PRO A 68 -5.35 -12.56 23.54
N GLN A 69 -5.50 -12.37 24.86
CA GLN A 69 -6.56 -11.52 25.43
C GLN A 69 -6.27 -10.01 25.47
N SER A 70 -5.08 -9.55 25.09
CA SER A 70 -4.85 -8.10 24.99
C SER A 70 -5.51 -7.55 23.71
N LYS A 71 -6.29 -6.47 23.85
CA LYS A 71 -6.77 -5.64 22.73
C LYS A 71 -5.84 -4.42 22.60
N PRO A 72 -4.68 -4.52 21.95
CA PRO A 72 -3.83 -3.37 21.71
C PRO A 72 -4.49 -2.39 20.72
N GLU A 73 -4.17 -1.10 20.82
CA GLU A 73 -4.53 -0.07 19.83
C GLU A 73 -3.91 -0.37 18.44
N HIS A 74 -2.79 -1.09 18.42
CA HIS A 74 -2.11 -1.55 17.21
C HIS A 74 -2.17 -3.09 17.10
N PRO A 75 -2.43 -3.66 15.91
CA PRO A 75 -2.59 -5.10 15.77
C PRO A 75 -1.35 -5.90 16.20
N ILE A 76 -0.15 -5.31 16.12
CA ILE A 76 1.10 -5.86 16.65
C ILE A 76 1.94 -4.69 17.23
N PRO A 77 2.22 -4.67 18.54
CA PRO A 77 3.11 -3.68 19.17
C PRO A 77 4.50 -3.62 18.51
N GLU A 78 5.19 -2.48 18.59
CA GLU A 78 6.51 -2.32 17.96
C GLU A 78 7.54 -3.33 18.50
N GLU A 79 7.54 -3.57 19.81
CA GLU A 79 8.38 -4.60 20.45
C GLU A 79 8.16 -6.00 19.85
N ASP A 80 6.90 -6.35 19.56
CA ASP A 80 6.53 -7.62 18.95
C ASP A 80 6.92 -7.67 17.47
N GLN A 81 6.83 -6.55 16.75
CA GLN A 81 7.32 -6.47 15.38
C GLN A 81 8.85 -6.69 15.33
N LEU A 82 9.61 -6.04 16.21
CA LEU A 82 11.06 -6.18 16.29
C LEU A 82 11.47 -7.61 16.67
N GLU A 83 10.73 -8.23 17.59
CA GLU A 83 10.90 -9.62 17.97
C GLU A 83 10.67 -10.58 16.79
N LEU A 84 9.58 -10.43 16.05
CA LEU A 84 9.28 -11.21 14.86
C LEU A 84 10.37 -11.05 13.78
N ILE A 85 10.89 -9.83 13.60
CA ILE A 85 12.01 -9.56 12.70
C ILE A 85 13.27 -10.27 13.18
N ARG A 86 13.56 -10.24 14.49
CA ARG A 86 14.74 -10.92 15.06
C ARG A 86 14.68 -12.42 14.82
N ILE A 87 13.54 -13.06 15.06
CA ILE A 87 13.33 -14.48 14.80
C ILE A 87 13.59 -14.81 13.32
N ALA A 88 13.04 -14.03 12.40
CA ALA A 88 13.28 -14.24 10.97
C ALA A 88 14.78 -14.10 10.61
N CYS A 89 15.47 -13.12 11.22
CA CYS A 89 16.89 -12.92 11.02
C CYS A 89 17.73 -14.09 11.56
N GLU A 90 17.37 -14.65 12.72
CA GLU A 90 18.05 -15.83 13.30
C GLU A 90 17.86 -17.08 12.41
N VAL A 91 16.68 -17.27 11.85
CA VAL A 91 16.39 -18.40 10.94
C VAL A 91 17.15 -18.27 9.62
N MET A 92 17.28 -17.05 9.10
CA MET A 92 17.82 -16.78 7.77
C MET A 92 19.28 -16.33 7.74
N ASP A 93 19.90 -16.13 8.90
CA ASP A 93 21.20 -15.47 9.04
C ASP A 93 21.23 -14.08 8.38
N TRP A 94 20.15 -13.30 8.55
CA TRP A 94 20.09 -11.91 8.09
C TRP A 94 20.65 -10.95 9.13
N ASP A 95 21.27 -9.85 8.68
CA ASP A 95 21.70 -8.78 9.57
C ASP A 95 20.49 -8.04 10.16
N TYR A 96 20.17 -8.33 11.42
CA TYR A 96 19.08 -7.71 12.16
C TYR A 96 19.13 -6.18 12.13
N ASN A 97 20.33 -5.59 12.28
CA ASN A 97 20.48 -4.14 12.31
C ASN A 97 20.09 -3.50 10.98
N SER A 98 20.44 -4.13 9.86
CA SER A 98 20.00 -3.71 8.52
C SER A 98 18.50 -3.88 8.32
N MET A 99 17.89 -4.96 8.83
CA MET A 99 16.48 -5.29 8.60
C MET A 99 15.50 -4.36 9.34
N ILE A 100 15.89 -3.82 10.50
CA ILE A 100 15.02 -2.92 11.27
C ILE A 100 15.01 -1.47 10.77
N GLN A 101 15.95 -1.07 9.91
CA GLN A 101 16.07 0.31 9.43
C GLN A 101 14.94 0.67 8.46
N ALA A 102 14.35 1.85 8.67
CA ALA A 102 13.53 2.54 7.69
C ALA A 102 14.36 3.62 6.98
N ALA A 103 14.08 3.86 5.70
CA ALA A 103 14.76 4.91 4.95
C ALA A 103 14.03 6.26 5.11
N ASP A 104 14.76 7.37 4.97
CA ASP A 104 14.17 8.70 5.06
C ASP A 104 12.98 8.89 4.10
N GLY A 105 11.86 9.35 4.68
CA GLY A 105 10.60 9.57 3.97
C GLY A 105 9.95 8.29 3.44
N GLN A 106 10.38 7.12 3.91
CA GLN A 106 9.87 5.82 3.49
C GLN A 106 9.65 4.92 4.73
N PRO A 107 8.40 4.77 5.20
CA PRO A 107 8.09 4.07 6.46
C PRO A 107 8.30 2.55 6.40
N PHE A 108 8.43 1.95 5.20
CA PHE A 108 8.69 0.51 5.09
C PHE A 108 10.14 0.18 5.42
N ARG A 109 10.35 -0.94 6.12
CA ARG A 109 11.67 -1.57 6.32
C ARG A 109 12.11 -2.24 5.02
N LEU A 110 12.62 -1.43 4.08
CA LEU A 110 12.85 -1.86 2.69
C LEU A 110 13.87 -3.00 2.56
N ASN A 111 14.84 -3.10 3.47
CA ASN A 111 15.80 -4.21 3.48
C ASN A 111 15.10 -5.54 3.80
N LEU A 112 14.20 -5.52 4.79
CA LEU A 112 13.37 -6.68 5.14
C LEU A 112 12.44 -7.05 3.98
N MET A 113 11.79 -6.05 3.37
CA MET A 113 10.92 -6.25 2.21
C MET A 113 11.68 -6.86 1.02
N GLN A 114 12.91 -6.40 0.76
CA GLN A 114 13.79 -6.99 -0.26
C GLN A 114 14.15 -8.44 0.07
N ALA A 115 14.54 -8.72 1.31
CA ALA A 115 14.94 -10.05 1.74
C ALA A 115 13.81 -11.08 1.56
N PHE A 116 12.57 -10.72 1.91
CA PHE A 116 11.40 -11.57 1.66
C PHE A 116 11.10 -11.72 0.16
N ALA A 117 11.17 -10.63 -0.62
CA ALA A 117 10.95 -10.70 -2.06
C ALA A 117 11.96 -11.62 -2.76
N ASP A 118 13.24 -11.56 -2.37
CA ASP A 118 14.29 -12.43 -2.90
C ASP A 118 14.09 -13.89 -2.48
N LEU A 119 13.76 -14.12 -1.21
CA LEU A 119 13.48 -15.45 -0.66
C LEU A 119 12.36 -16.14 -1.43
N LEU A 120 11.30 -15.40 -1.75
CA LEU A 120 10.10 -15.92 -2.41
C LEU A 120 10.18 -15.86 -3.94
N HIS A 121 11.31 -15.39 -4.49
CA HIS A 121 11.48 -15.15 -5.91
C HIS A 121 10.34 -14.31 -6.50
N ASP A 122 9.93 -13.27 -5.76
CA ASP A 122 8.80 -12.43 -6.13
C ASP A 122 9.06 -11.74 -7.48
N PRO A 123 8.10 -11.75 -8.41
CA PRO A 123 8.26 -11.13 -9.72
C PRO A 123 8.46 -9.61 -9.66
N ASP A 124 8.04 -8.94 -8.58
CA ASP A 124 8.21 -7.51 -8.35
C ASP A 124 9.31 -7.20 -7.32
N LYS A 125 10.35 -8.05 -7.24
CA LYS A 125 11.48 -7.92 -6.30
C LYS A 125 12.29 -6.62 -6.43
N ASP A 126 12.15 -5.88 -7.51
CA ASP A 126 12.83 -4.59 -7.69
C ASP A 126 12.07 -3.42 -7.03
N LEU A 127 10.82 -3.65 -6.60
CA LEU A 127 9.99 -2.64 -5.95
C LEU A 127 10.65 -1.98 -4.72
N PRO A 128 11.30 -2.70 -3.78
CA PRO A 128 11.94 -2.07 -2.62
C PRO A 128 13.05 -1.08 -3.03
N ALA A 129 13.80 -1.37 -4.09
CA ALA A 129 14.80 -0.46 -4.63
C ALA A 129 14.14 0.82 -5.21
N LEU A 130 13.03 0.68 -5.94
CA LEU A 130 12.25 1.82 -6.44
C LEU A 130 11.70 2.68 -5.29
N LEU A 131 11.14 2.06 -4.25
CA LEU A 131 10.61 2.76 -3.06
C LEU A 131 11.70 3.52 -2.29
N ARG A 132 12.94 3.03 -2.33
CA ARG A 132 14.10 3.67 -1.67
C ARG A 132 14.42 5.02 -2.28
N VAL A 133 14.44 5.11 -3.60
CA VAL A 133 14.74 6.36 -4.33
C VAL A 133 13.49 7.23 -4.45
N GLY A 134 12.33 6.59 -4.57
CA GLY A 134 11.02 7.22 -4.76
C GLY A 134 10.45 6.89 -6.14
N VAL A 135 9.13 6.76 -6.21
CA VAL A 135 8.42 6.27 -7.41
C VAL A 135 8.17 7.36 -8.44
N HIS A 136 7.98 6.95 -9.70
CA HIS A 136 7.65 7.84 -10.82
C HIS A 136 6.14 8.04 -10.98
N THR A 137 5.74 9.12 -11.64
CA THR A 137 4.32 9.48 -11.84
C THR A 137 3.74 8.96 -13.15
N GLY A 138 4.56 8.42 -14.06
CA GLY A 138 4.14 8.04 -15.41
C GLY A 138 3.90 9.23 -16.35
N VAL A 139 4.24 10.44 -15.89
CA VAL A 139 4.22 11.68 -16.68
C VAL A 139 5.65 11.99 -17.12
N CYS A 140 5.82 12.27 -18.42
CA CYS A 140 7.08 12.49 -19.14
C CYS A 140 8.06 11.30 -19.17
N ASP A 141 8.15 10.51 -18.10
CA ASP A 141 8.94 9.28 -18.03
C ASP A 141 8.00 8.12 -17.66
N GLU A 142 8.18 6.97 -18.29
CA GLU A 142 7.35 5.79 -18.08
C GLU A 142 7.54 5.19 -16.68
N ILE A 143 6.49 4.51 -16.19
CA ILE A 143 6.59 3.63 -15.04
C ILE A 143 6.99 2.25 -15.54
N GLN A 144 8.04 1.67 -14.95
CA GLN A 144 8.42 0.29 -15.25
C GLN A 144 7.31 -0.67 -14.79
N PRO A 145 6.80 -1.55 -15.68
CA PRO A 145 5.82 -2.56 -15.30
C PRO A 145 6.39 -3.53 -14.28
N SER A 146 5.53 -4.04 -13.40
CA SER A 146 5.89 -5.08 -12.42
C SER A 146 5.92 -6.49 -13.02
N GLY A 147 5.21 -6.71 -14.13
CA GLY A 147 4.98 -8.03 -14.70
C GLY A 147 3.88 -8.84 -14.00
N LEU A 148 3.23 -8.27 -12.97
CA LEU A 148 2.20 -8.92 -12.17
C LEU A 148 0.83 -8.92 -12.83
N TRP A 149 0.54 -7.93 -13.68
CA TRP A 149 -0.75 -7.77 -14.33
C TRP A 149 -0.59 -7.66 -15.85
N PRO A 150 -1.66 -7.91 -16.62
CA PRO A 150 -1.64 -7.69 -18.05
C PRO A 150 -1.31 -6.24 -18.38
N LEU A 151 -0.60 -6.02 -19.51
CA LEU A 151 -0.32 -4.69 -19.99
C LEU A 151 -1.61 -3.90 -20.24
N ALA A 152 -1.61 -2.64 -19.82
CA ALA A 152 -2.75 -1.76 -20.03
C ALA A 152 -2.91 -1.45 -21.52
N LYS A 153 -4.16 -1.30 -21.97
CA LYS A 153 -4.44 -0.76 -23.31
C LYS A 153 -3.92 0.67 -23.38
N ILE A 154 -3.11 0.96 -24.41
CA ILE A 154 -2.57 2.31 -24.63
C ILE A 154 -3.73 3.25 -24.91
N GLN A 155 -3.91 4.23 -24.02
CA GLN A 155 -4.83 5.35 -24.23
C GLN A 155 -4.03 6.57 -24.72
N PRO A 156 -4.58 7.36 -25.65
CA PRO A 156 -3.94 8.61 -26.06
C PRO A 156 -3.82 9.55 -24.85
N LEU A 157 -2.66 10.19 -24.71
CA LEU A 157 -2.46 11.21 -23.68
C LEU A 157 -3.14 12.52 -24.09
N SER A 158 -3.45 13.34 -23.09
CA SER A 158 -3.87 14.73 -23.33
C SER A 158 -2.79 15.49 -24.10
N SER A 159 -3.21 16.26 -25.11
CA SER A 159 -2.36 17.17 -25.88
C SER A 159 -2.24 18.56 -25.23
N SER A 160 -2.98 18.84 -24.15
CA SER A 160 -3.06 20.17 -23.54
C SER A 160 -1.82 20.57 -22.73
N GLY A 161 -0.88 19.65 -22.45
CA GLY A 161 0.31 19.91 -21.64
C GLY A 161 0.02 20.03 -20.14
N LEU A 162 1.04 20.21 -19.30
CA LEU A 162 0.84 20.43 -17.85
C LEU A 162 0.30 21.84 -17.60
N GLU A 163 -0.55 21.99 -16.58
CA GLU A 163 -1.16 23.27 -16.25
C GLU A 163 -0.85 23.73 -14.82
N VAL A 164 -0.81 25.05 -14.63
CA VAL A 164 -0.74 25.71 -13.32
C VAL A 164 -2.12 26.29 -13.04
N CYS A 165 -2.92 25.60 -12.23
CA CYS A 165 -4.27 26.04 -11.94
C CYS A 165 -4.30 27.13 -10.85
N GLU A 166 -5.23 28.08 -10.99
CA GLU A 166 -5.48 29.12 -9.98
C GLU A 166 -6.66 28.76 -9.07
N GLY A 167 -6.48 29.03 -7.77
CA GLY A 167 -7.46 28.80 -6.71
C GLY A 167 -7.79 27.33 -6.46
N ASN A 168 -8.48 27.04 -5.36
CA ASN A 168 -8.93 25.69 -5.03
C ASN A 168 -10.40 25.48 -5.39
N TRP A 169 -10.86 24.25 -5.24
CA TRP A 169 -12.26 23.93 -5.41
C TRP A 169 -13.10 24.55 -4.29
N LYS A 170 -14.36 24.87 -4.60
CA LYS A 170 -15.30 25.51 -3.67
C LYS A 170 -15.33 24.86 -2.27
N PRO A 171 -15.32 23.52 -2.11
CA PRO A 171 -15.34 22.92 -0.78
C PRO A 171 -14.12 23.27 0.09
N ALA A 172 -12.94 23.42 -0.51
CA ALA A 172 -11.72 23.82 0.20
C ALA A 172 -11.71 25.33 0.51
N GLU A 173 -12.13 26.17 -0.44
CA GLU A 173 -12.21 27.62 -0.26
C GLU A 173 -13.29 28.04 0.76
N ALA A 174 -14.35 27.25 0.89
CA ALA A 174 -15.44 27.53 1.83
C ALA A 174 -15.11 27.18 3.29
N ASP A 175 -14.02 26.46 3.54
CA ASP A 175 -13.63 25.99 4.88
C ASP A 175 -12.09 25.97 5.02
N PRO A 176 -11.45 27.15 4.96
CA PRO A 176 -9.99 27.25 4.97
C PRO A 176 -9.38 26.80 6.30
N ASP A 177 -10.10 26.91 7.43
CA ASP A 177 -9.58 26.51 8.73
C ASP A 177 -9.41 24.99 8.83
N THR A 178 -10.38 24.21 8.32
CA THR A 178 -10.25 22.75 8.24
C THR A 178 -9.09 22.35 7.32
N VAL A 179 -8.97 22.98 6.15
CA VAL A 179 -7.86 22.71 5.23
C VAL A 179 -6.52 23.05 5.88
N ARG A 180 -6.41 24.20 6.58
CA ARG A 180 -5.18 24.59 7.29
C ARG A 180 -4.77 23.55 8.33
N SER A 181 -5.73 23.05 9.11
CA SER A 181 -5.48 21.99 10.11
C SER A 181 -4.96 20.71 9.44
N LEU A 182 -5.59 20.28 8.35
CA LEU A 182 -5.19 19.07 7.63
C LEU A 182 -3.79 19.22 7.03
N LEU A 183 -3.49 20.35 6.39
CA LEU A 183 -2.17 20.60 5.82
C LEU A 183 -1.09 20.69 6.91
N ALA A 184 -1.39 21.22 8.09
CA ALA A 184 -0.47 21.21 9.22
C ALA A 184 -0.15 19.77 9.67
N ASP A 185 -1.14 18.89 9.73
CA ASP A 185 -0.95 17.47 10.02
C ASP A 185 -0.11 16.76 8.93
N GLU A 186 -0.36 17.08 7.66
CA GLU A 186 0.43 16.55 6.54
C GLU A 186 1.89 17.01 6.56
N GLU A 187 2.14 18.27 6.91
CA GLU A 187 3.48 18.85 7.02
C GLU A 187 4.21 18.24 8.21
N ALA A 188 3.54 18.09 9.36
CA ALA A 188 4.08 17.43 10.55
C ALA A 188 4.42 15.95 10.29
N ALA A 189 3.62 15.26 9.48
CA ALA A 189 3.90 13.90 9.02
C ALA A 189 5.00 13.83 7.95
N GLY A 190 5.49 14.97 7.46
CA GLY A 190 6.52 15.08 6.43
C GLY A 190 6.04 14.72 5.02
N TRP A 191 4.73 14.69 4.78
CA TRP A 191 4.13 14.31 3.48
C TRP A 191 4.08 15.47 2.48
N ILE A 192 3.97 16.69 2.98
CA ILE A 192 4.06 17.92 2.18
C ILE A 192 5.22 18.79 2.64
N LYS A 193 5.70 19.64 1.74
CA LYS A 193 6.68 20.69 2.06
C LYS A 193 6.35 21.98 1.32
N PRO A 194 6.52 23.15 1.93
CA PRO A 194 6.47 24.40 1.19
C PRO A 194 7.59 24.44 0.13
N VAL A 195 7.35 25.18 -0.94
CA VAL A 195 8.34 25.52 -1.96
C VAL A 195 8.76 26.97 -1.76
N PRO A 196 9.92 27.21 -1.10
CA PRO A 196 10.44 28.57 -0.93
C PRO A 196 10.60 29.23 -2.30
N GLY A 197 10.24 30.52 -2.44
CA GLY A 197 10.34 31.21 -3.73
C GLY A 197 9.21 30.90 -4.73
N GLY A 198 8.23 30.06 -4.36
CA GLY A 198 7.00 29.87 -5.13
C GLY A 198 7.22 29.26 -6.52
N LEU A 199 6.45 29.72 -7.51
CA LEU A 199 6.41 29.12 -8.85
C LEU A 199 7.73 29.26 -9.62
N GLU A 200 8.43 30.38 -9.47
CA GLU A 200 9.69 30.62 -10.20
C GLU A 200 10.79 29.67 -9.71
N GLU A 201 10.89 29.48 -8.40
CA GLU A 201 11.80 28.47 -7.83
C GLU A 201 11.36 27.06 -8.24
N ALA A 202 10.06 26.76 -8.24
CA ALA A 202 9.55 25.45 -8.69
C ALA A 202 9.99 25.13 -10.13
N LYS A 203 9.85 26.07 -11.06
CA LYS A 203 10.30 25.89 -12.46
C LYS A 203 11.81 25.65 -12.56
N ARG A 204 12.60 26.27 -11.69
CA ARG A 204 14.06 26.05 -11.61
C ARG A 204 14.41 24.67 -11.08
N ILE A 205 13.71 24.19 -10.05
CA ILE A 205 13.94 22.87 -9.44
C ILE A 205 13.48 21.73 -10.38
N TRP A 206 12.37 21.92 -11.11
CA TRP A 206 11.78 20.90 -11.99
C TRP A 206 11.67 21.38 -13.45
N PRO A 207 12.78 21.40 -14.20
CA PRO A 207 12.81 21.94 -15.56
C PRO A 207 12.04 21.08 -16.58
N LYS A 208 11.75 19.81 -16.26
CA LYS A 208 10.93 18.93 -17.11
C LYS A 208 9.44 19.33 -17.12
N GLY A 209 9.02 20.22 -16.22
CA GLY A 209 7.66 20.72 -16.14
C GLY A 209 7.12 20.70 -14.72
N ILE A 210 6.19 21.62 -14.46
CA ILE A 210 5.45 21.71 -13.20
C ILE A 210 3.95 21.65 -13.47
N ALA A 211 3.19 21.17 -12.49
CA ALA A 211 1.74 21.20 -12.50
C ALA A 211 1.22 21.58 -11.13
N VAL A 212 0.28 22.52 -11.08
CA VAL A 212 -0.39 22.97 -9.85
C VAL A 212 -1.84 22.53 -9.93
N GLY A 213 -2.21 21.53 -9.13
CA GLY A 213 -3.59 21.06 -9.03
C GLY A 213 -4.41 21.89 -8.04
N LYS A 214 -5.69 21.54 -7.91
CA LYS A 214 -6.62 22.20 -6.99
C LYS A 214 -6.96 21.31 -5.82
N LEU A 215 -6.90 21.85 -4.60
CA LEU A 215 -7.40 21.15 -3.43
C LEU A 215 -8.93 21.13 -3.42
N SER A 216 -9.49 20.04 -2.91
CA SER A 216 -10.88 19.91 -2.51
C SER A 216 -10.94 19.36 -1.09
N LEU A 217 -12.05 19.61 -0.39
CA LEU A 217 -12.32 19.09 0.94
C LEU A 217 -13.52 18.15 0.89
N VAL A 218 -13.33 16.91 1.35
CA VAL A 218 -14.38 15.92 1.54
C VAL A 218 -14.86 15.99 2.98
N LYS A 219 -15.95 16.75 3.21
CA LYS A 219 -16.45 17.03 4.57
C LYS A 219 -16.85 15.78 5.36
N ALA A 220 -17.39 14.75 4.72
CA ALA A 220 -17.81 13.53 5.40
C ALA A 220 -16.63 12.78 6.06
N GLU A 221 -15.42 12.97 5.53
CA GLU A 221 -14.21 12.26 5.98
C GLU A 221 -13.18 13.22 6.59
N ASN A 222 -13.46 14.53 6.67
CA ASN A 222 -12.50 15.58 7.01
C ASN A 222 -11.15 15.34 6.33
N ARG A 223 -11.18 15.23 4.99
CA ARG A 223 -10.00 14.86 4.20
C ARG A 223 -9.84 15.75 2.98
N GLU A 224 -8.60 16.19 2.76
CA GLU A 224 -8.15 16.90 1.58
C GLU A 224 -7.88 15.96 0.40
N VAL A 225 -8.19 16.44 -0.81
CA VAL A 225 -7.92 15.73 -2.07
C VAL A 225 -7.31 16.72 -3.04
N LEU A 226 -6.15 16.39 -3.60
CA LEU A 226 -5.56 17.17 -4.68
C LEU A 226 -6.06 16.62 -6.02
N ASP A 227 -6.86 17.41 -6.72
CA ASP A 227 -7.31 17.08 -8.06
C ASP A 227 -6.17 17.27 -9.08
N SER A 228 -5.56 16.15 -9.45
CA SER A 228 -4.51 16.09 -10.46
C SER A 228 -5.04 15.97 -11.89
N THR A 229 -6.35 15.96 -12.09
CA THR A 229 -6.95 15.90 -13.42
C THR A 229 -6.97 17.28 -14.06
N VAL A 230 -7.34 18.31 -13.29
CA VAL A 230 -7.39 19.69 -13.79
C VAL A 230 -6.04 20.23 -14.24
N CYS A 231 -4.95 19.79 -13.62
CA CYS A 231 -3.60 20.19 -14.02
C CYS A 231 -2.96 19.25 -15.05
N GLN A 232 -3.76 18.39 -15.70
CA GLN A 232 -3.38 17.44 -16.74
C GLN A 232 -2.42 16.31 -16.33
N VAL A 233 -2.06 16.21 -15.04
CA VAL A 233 -1.20 15.12 -14.53
C VAL A 233 -1.86 13.76 -14.73
N ASN A 234 -3.13 13.58 -14.36
CA ASN A 234 -3.85 12.31 -14.58
C ASN A 234 -4.11 11.99 -16.06
N PRO A 235 -4.50 12.95 -16.92
CA PRO A 235 -4.59 12.73 -18.37
C PRO A 235 -3.26 12.40 -19.07
N MET A 236 -2.12 12.85 -18.53
CA MET A 236 -0.79 12.56 -19.11
C MET A 236 -0.02 11.44 -18.40
N CYS A 237 -0.59 10.86 -17.35
CA CYS A 237 -0.03 9.74 -16.62
C CYS A 237 -0.28 8.43 -17.37
N ARG A 238 0.78 7.70 -17.73
CA ARG A 238 0.69 6.32 -18.23
C ARG A 238 0.90 5.31 -17.10
N ILE A 239 -0.12 4.50 -16.85
CA ILE A 239 -0.01 3.30 -16.04
C ILE A 239 0.23 2.12 -16.99
N PRO A 240 1.32 1.35 -16.81
CA PRO A 240 1.73 0.34 -17.78
C PRO A 240 0.87 -0.93 -17.72
N GLU A 241 0.13 -1.15 -16.63
CA GLU A 241 -0.54 -2.40 -16.32
C GLU A 241 -2.00 -2.19 -15.90
N ALA A 242 -2.87 -3.12 -16.27
CA ALA A 242 -4.28 -3.14 -15.91
C ALA A 242 -4.48 -3.96 -14.62
N VAL A 243 -4.42 -3.27 -13.48
CA VAL A 243 -4.68 -3.86 -12.16
C VAL A 243 -6.11 -4.44 -12.10
N SER A 244 -6.24 -5.67 -11.60
CA SER A 244 -7.51 -6.29 -11.24
C SER A 244 -7.82 -6.09 -9.77
N MET A 245 -9.07 -5.75 -9.45
CA MET A 245 -9.58 -5.64 -8.08
C MET A 245 -10.43 -6.88 -7.74
N PRO A 246 -10.56 -7.28 -6.47
CA PRO A 246 -11.38 -8.41 -6.10
C PRO A 246 -12.85 -7.98 -6.09
N THR A 247 -13.72 -8.84 -6.56
CA THR A 247 -15.17 -8.65 -6.46
C THR A 247 -15.70 -9.26 -5.15
N VAL A 248 -16.95 -8.93 -4.80
CA VAL A 248 -17.65 -9.61 -3.69
C VAL A 248 -17.72 -11.12 -3.91
N ASN A 249 -17.78 -11.58 -5.15
CA ASN A 249 -17.79 -13.01 -5.47
C ASN A 249 -16.44 -13.66 -5.21
N ASP A 250 -15.33 -12.97 -5.49
CA ASP A 250 -13.99 -13.45 -5.17
C ASP A 250 -13.82 -13.64 -3.65
N VAL A 251 -14.26 -12.66 -2.86
CA VAL A 251 -14.24 -12.75 -1.39
C VAL A 251 -15.08 -13.95 -0.91
N ARG A 252 -16.30 -14.13 -1.44
CA ARG A 252 -17.15 -15.27 -1.08
C ARG A 252 -16.57 -16.61 -1.48
N ALA A 253 -15.82 -16.67 -2.57
CA ALA A 253 -15.20 -17.91 -3.05
C ALA A 253 -14.01 -18.34 -2.16
N THR A 254 -13.48 -17.45 -1.32
CA THR A 254 -12.31 -17.72 -0.46
C THR A 254 -12.59 -18.75 0.63
N PHE A 255 -13.87 -18.90 1.03
CA PHE A 255 -14.31 -19.87 2.03
C PHE A 255 -15.61 -20.53 1.56
N MET A 256 -15.63 -21.86 1.52
CA MET A 256 -16.80 -22.63 1.12
C MET A 256 -17.43 -23.30 2.35
N PRO A 257 -18.77 -23.40 2.45
CA PRO A 257 -19.42 -24.11 3.56
C PRO A 257 -18.99 -25.58 3.70
N SER A 258 -18.49 -26.18 2.61
CA SER A 258 -17.95 -27.53 2.56
C SER A 258 -16.49 -27.64 2.98
N ASP A 259 -15.81 -26.53 3.29
CA ASP A 259 -14.45 -26.58 3.83
C ASP A 259 -14.47 -27.30 5.18
N PRO A 260 -13.53 -28.24 5.41
CA PRO A 260 -13.34 -28.74 6.77
C PRO A 260 -13.03 -27.53 7.63
N ARG A 261 -13.73 -27.43 8.79
CA ARG A 261 -13.62 -26.37 9.82
C ARG A 261 -14.57 -25.18 9.65
N GLY A 262 -15.87 -25.38 9.90
CA GLY A 262 -16.89 -24.33 9.97
C GLY A 262 -16.72 -23.24 11.06
N ALA A 263 -15.50 -23.00 11.55
CA ALA A 263 -15.15 -21.89 12.43
C ALA A 263 -13.97 -21.11 11.80
N PHE A 264 -14.29 -19.99 11.17
CA PHE A 264 -13.31 -19.06 10.61
C PHE A 264 -13.07 -17.92 11.60
N LEU A 265 -11.80 -17.56 11.81
CA LEU A 265 -11.45 -16.28 12.43
C LEU A 265 -11.26 -15.26 11.32
N ALA A 266 -12.02 -14.17 11.35
CA ALA A 266 -11.83 -13.05 10.44
C ALA A 266 -11.05 -11.94 11.17
N ALA A 267 -9.99 -11.46 10.52
CA ALA A 267 -9.27 -10.26 10.92
C ALA A 267 -9.34 -9.25 9.76
N SER A 268 -9.52 -7.98 10.09
CA SER A 268 -9.49 -6.87 9.13
C SER A 268 -8.38 -5.90 9.54
N VAL A 269 -7.54 -5.55 8.58
CA VAL A 269 -6.42 -4.61 8.77
C VAL A 269 -6.57 -3.49 7.76
N ASP A 270 -6.66 -2.25 8.26
CA ASP A 270 -6.73 -1.05 7.44
C ASP A 270 -5.41 -0.26 7.50
N PHE A 271 -4.89 0.13 6.34
CA PHE A 271 -3.66 0.91 6.24
C PHE A 271 -3.97 2.40 6.21
N LYS A 272 -3.83 3.06 7.37
CA LYS A 272 -4.01 4.51 7.47
C LYS A 272 -3.09 5.26 6.50
N ALA A 273 -3.72 6.06 5.64
CA ALA A 273 -3.07 6.88 4.61
C ALA A 273 -2.11 6.08 3.71
N ALA A 274 -2.52 4.87 3.32
CA ALA A 274 -1.77 3.91 2.49
C ALA A 274 -0.93 4.55 1.37
N HIS A 275 -1.53 5.36 0.49
CA HIS A 275 -0.81 5.97 -0.64
C HIS A 275 0.31 6.92 -0.16
N LYS A 276 0.11 7.65 0.95
CA LYS A 276 1.10 8.57 1.52
C LYS A 276 2.30 7.84 2.14
N ARG A 277 2.27 6.50 2.21
CA ARG A 277 3.42 5.65 2.57
C ARG A 277 4.38 5.44 1.40
N VAL A 278 3.98 5.81 0.18
CA VAL A 278 4.82 5.67 -1.02
C VAL A 278 5.50 6.99 -1.34
N LYS A 279 6.83 7.03 -1.16
CA LYS A 279 7.66 8.21 -1.52
C LYS A 279 7.67 8.43 -3.03
N VAL A 280 7.53 9.69 -3.46
CA VAL A 280 7.64 10.11 -4.87
C VAL A 280 9.05 10.62 -5.16
N HIS A 281 9.60 10.20 -6.30
CA HIS A 281 10.93 10.58 -6.75
C HIS A 281 11.08 12.10 -6.78
N ARG A 282 12.21 12.63 -6.29
CA ARG A 282 12.42 14.08 -6.15
C ARG A 282 12.22 14.85 -7.46
N SER A 283 12.65 14.29 -8.59
CA SER A 283 12.49 14.93 -9.91
C SER A 283 11.04 15.02 -10.40
N LYS A 284 10.11 14.33 -9.73
CA LYS A 284 8.70 14.26 -10.09
C LYS A 284 7.79 15.10 -9.21
N GLN A 285 8.28 15.59 -8.08
CA GLN A 285 7.49 16.35 -7.10
C GLN A 285 6.94 17.67 -7.66
N GLY A 286 7.54 18.23 -8.71
CA GLY A 286 7.01 19.40 -9.41
C GLY A 286 5.66 19.17 -10.09
N LEU A 287 5.22 17.91 -10.23
CA LEU A 287 3.93 17.53 -10.77
C LEU A 287 2.84 17.40 -9.69
N LEU A 288 3.21 17.56 -8.41
CA LEU A 288 2.34 17.37 -7.25
C LEU A 288 2.23 18.67 -6.44
N LEU A 289 2.18 19.81 -7.14
CA LEU A 289 2.08 21.12 -6.49
C LEU A 289 0.62 21.51 -6.27
N PHE A 290 0.40 22.32 -5.24
CA PHE A 290 -0.87 22.97 -4.97
C PHE A 290 -0.64 24.27 -4.22
N MET A 291 -1.60 25.20 -4.32
CA MET A 291 -1.52 26.49 -3.64
C MET A 291 -2.59 26.58 -2.55
N PHE A 292 -2.18 26.98 -1.35
CA PHE A 292 -3.10 27.26 -0.26
C PHE A 292 -2.63 28.52 0.48
N GLU A 293 -3.54 29.47 0.70
CA GLU A 293 -3.25 30.74 1.38
C GLU A 293 -1.98 31.46 0.87
N LYS A 294 -1.79 31.46 -0.47
CA LYS A 294 -0.63 32.05 -1.19
C LYS A 294 0.70 31.33 -0.97
N ILE A 295 0.71 30.20 -0.29
CA ILE A 295 1.88 29.34 -0.13
C ILE A 295 1.78 28.22 -1.16
N LEU A 296 2.88 28.00 -1.90
CA LEU A 296 3.02 26.87 -2.81
C LEU A 296 3.57 25.68 -2.03
N TYR A 297 2.82 24.59 -2.01
CA TYR A 297 3.22 23.33 -1.40
C TYR A 297 3.50 22.28 -2.47
N ARG A 298 4.25 21.26 -2.08
CA ARG A 298 4.43 20.02 -2.86
C ARG A 298 4.20 18.81 -1.97
N TYR A 299 3.60 17.77 -2.53
CA TYR A 299 3.73 16.44 -1.94
C TYR A 299 5.11 15.85 -2.21
N VAL A 300 5.67 15.16 -1.21
CA VAL A 300 6.88 14.33 -1.36
C VAL A 300 6.56 12.82 -1.41
N VAL A 301 5.29 12.48 -1.21
CA VAL A 301 4.72 11.13 -1.25
C VAL A 301 3.57 11.09 -2.26
N CYS A 302 3.05 9.90 -2.58
CA CYS A 302 1.84 9.76 -3.38
C CYS A 302 0.64 10.35 -2.62
N HIS A 303 -0.16 11.15 -3.31
CA HIS A 303 -1.32 11.83 -2.74
C HIS A 303 -2.64 11.25 -3.25
N LEU A 304 -3.73 11.57 -2.56
CA LEU A 304 -5.07 11.17 -2.97
C LEU A 304 -5.56 12.05 -4.14
N GLY A 305 -6.06 11.41 -5.20
CA GLY A 305 -6.52 12.09 -6.42
C GLY A 305 -5.63 11.86 -7.64
N ALA A 306 -4.48 11.19 -7.49
CA ALA A 306 -3.60 10.79 -8.59
C ALA A 306 -3.77 9.32 -8.99
N LYS A 307 -3.82 9.05 -10.31
CA LYS A 307 -3.90 7.68 -10.86
C LYS A 307 -2.71 6.80 -10.48
N PHE A 308 -1.50 7.35 -10.52
CA PHE A 308 -0.28 6.61 -10.19
C PHE A 308 -0.23 6.23 -8.70
N SER A 309 -0.84 7.01 -7.80
CA SER A 309 -0.86 6.71 -6.36
C SER A 309 -1.54 5.37 -6.07
N ALA A 310 -2.67 5.10 -6.72
CA ALA A 310 -3.38 3.83 -6.58
C ALA A 310 -2.55 2.66 -7.13
N TYR A 311 -1.94 2.83 -8.31
CA TYR A 311 -1.10 1.80 -8.93
C TYR A 311 0.11 1.43 -8.05
N TRP A 312 0.84 2.42 -7.51
CA TRP A 312 1.97 2.13 -6.65
C TRP A 312 1.58 1.52 -5.31
N TRP A 313 0.48 1.98 -4.72
CA TRP A 313 -0.05 1.32 -3.53
C TRP A 313 -0.44 -0.14 -3.82
N GLN A 314 -1.01 -0.43 -4.98
CA GLN A 314 -1.35 -1.78 -5.36
C GLN A 314 -0.12 -2.69 -5.45
N ARG A 315 1.00 -2.19 -6.00
CA ARG A 315 2.27 -2.93 -6.01
C ARG A 315 2.78 -3.23 -4.61
N VAL A 316 2.77 -2.23 -3.73
CA VAL A 316 3.17 -2.38 -2.33
C VAL A 316 2.28 -3.38 -1.61
N GLY A 317 0.96 -3.20 -1.66
CA GLY A 317 0.00 -4.12 -1.04
C GLY A 317 0.09 -5.52 -1.61
N GLY A 318 0.30 -5.66 -2.91
CA GLY A 318 0.49 -6.94 -3.58
C GLY A 318 1.74 -7.67 -3.08
N LEU A 319 2.88 -6.99 -2.95
CA LEU A 319 4.09 -7.60 -2.39
C LEU A 319 3.87 -8.02 -0.93
N ILE A 320 3.20 -7.20 -0.11
CA ILE A 320 2.85 -7.56 1.28
C ILE A 320 1.96 -8.81 1.36
N LEU A 321 1.07 -9.02 0.39
CA LEU A 321 0.17 -10.18 0.37
C LEU A 321 0.83 -11.46 -0.16
N ARG A 322 1.84 -11.33 -1.03
CA ARG A 322 2.62 -12.46 -1.57
C ARG A 322 3.78 -12.87 -0.66
N ALA A 323 4.30 -11.92 0.12
CA ALA A 323 5.36 -12.11 1.12
C ALA A 323 4.88 -12.84 2.38
#